data_AF-A0A9E5J8K3-F1
#
_entry.id   AF-A0A9E5J8K3-F1
#
_cell.length_a   1.000
_cell.length_b   1.000
_cell.length_c   1.000
_cell.angle_alpha   90.00
_cell.angle_beta   90.00
_cell.angle_gamma   90.00
#
_symmetry.space_group_name_H-M   'P 1'
#
loop_
_entity.id
_entity.type
_entity.pdbx_description
1 polymer ?
#
loop_
_entity_poly.entity_id
_entity_poly.type
_entity_poly.pdbx_seq_one_letter_code
_entity_poly.pdbx_strand_id
1 'polypeptide(L)'
;MSFDVQAATDNYINALGPEALARAAAYTSGSHWTLLWGFLISTAVAWLVIKLQVLDKLEDKLKHKSLWLRSFAISGAYLFLSSLLTLPWTLYADWWREMSYGKTSQPLSDFLSQGSVSLLISTLLGGLFLSGVYFFIRRLGRYWWAWSGGLTAVTVSTLMLIGPLWIEPLFNKYTPLPPGEVREALEELAKQAKIQPDRIFVYNG
;
A
#
# COMPACT_ATOMS: atom_id res chain seq x y z
N MET A 1 6.99 41.09 -16.11
CA MET A 1 6.19 41.08 -14.87
C MET A 1 6.48 39.76 -14.17
N SER A 2 6.91 39.75 -12.91
CA SER A 2 7.07 38.50 -12.17
C SER A 2 5.69 37.93 -11.85
N PHE A 3 5.44 36.66 -12.16
CA PHE A 3 4.23 35.96 -11.78
C PHE A 3 4.14 35.88 -10.24
N ASP A 4 3.11 36.46 -9.66
CA ASP A 4 2.84 36.36 -8.22
C ASP A 4 2.07 35.07 -7.94
N VAL A 5 2.81 34.06 -7.46
CA VAL A 5 2.28 32.73 -7.16
C VAL A 5 1.24 32.78 -6.04
N GLN A 6 1.44 33.65 -5.04
CA GLN A 6 0.55 33.73 -3.89
C GLN A 6 -0.79 34.34 -4.30
N ALA A 7 -0.75 35.48 -5.00
CA ALA A 7 -1.97 36.12 -5.49
C ALA A 7 -2.75 35.20 -6.46
N ALA A 8 -2.07 34.45 -7.33
CA ALA A 8 -2.71 33.49 -8.22
C ALA A 8 -3.37 32.33 -7.44
N THR A 9 -2.72 31.84 -6.39
CA THR A 9 -3.25 30.76 -5.54
C THR A 9 -4.46 31.23 -4.76
N ASP A 10 -4.38 32.41 -4.14
CA ASP A 10 -5.49 32.97 -3.37
C ASP A 10 -6.71 33.23 -4.25
N ASN A 11 -6.50 33.76 -5.46
CA ASN A 11 -7.58 33.92 -6.45
C ASN A 11 -8.22 32.59 -6.84
N TYR A 12 -7.42 31.54 -7.05
CA TYR A 12 -7.94 30.21 -7.35
C TYR A 12 -8.75 29.63 -6.19
N ILE A 13 -8.23 29.68 -4.96
CA ILE A 13 -8.92 29.17 -3.77
C ILE A 13 -10.23 29.91 -3.54
N ASN A 14 -10.23 31.24 -3.66
CA ASN A 14 -11.42 32.06 -3.51
C ASN A 14 -12.47 31.77 -4.60
N ALA A 15 -12.05 31.35 -5.80
CA ALA A 15 -12.94 30.98 -6.89
C ALA A 15 -13.66 29.63 -6.68
N LEU A 16 -13.19 28.76 -5.76
CA LEU A 16 -13.80 27.45 -5.50
C LEU A 16 -15.18 27.55 -4.80
N GLY A 17 -15.46 28.68 -4.13
CA GLY A 17 -16.70 28.92 -3.41
C GLY A 17 -16.75 28.27 -2.00
N PRO A 18 -17.66 28.74 -1.14
CA PRO A 18 -17.68 28.36 0.28
C PRO A 18 -18.01 26.88 0.52
N GLU A 19 -18.83 26.27 -0.32
CA GLU A 19 -19.24 24.86 -0.18
C GLU A 19 -18.06 23.91 -0.45
N ALA A 20 -17.29 24.16 -1.51
CA ALA A 20 -16.11 23.35 -1.83
C ALA A 20 -15.04 23.46 -0.73
N LEU A 21 -14.82 24.67 -0.21
CA LEU A 21 -13.89 24.90 0.91
C LEU A 21 -14.35 24.20 2.19
N ALA A 22 -15.65 24.26 2.53
CA ALA A 22 -16.21 23.56 3.67
C ALA A 22 -16.09 22.03 3.53
N ARG A 23 -16.37 21.49 2.33
CA ARG A 23 -16.21 20.06 2.04
C ARG A 23 -14.75 19.61 2.16
N ALA A 24 -13.81 20.41 1.65
CA ALA A 24 -12.38 20.14 1.76
C ALA A 24 -11.90 20.18 3.22
N ALA A 25 -12.35 21.16 4.01
CA ALA A 25 -12.05 21.25 5.43
C ALA A 25 -12.64 20.07 6.23
N ALA A 26 -13.88 19.66 5.95
CA ALA A 26 -14.53 18.51 6.58
C ALA A 26 -13.82 17.19 6.24
N TYR A 27 -13.42 17.00 4.97
CA TYR A 27 -12.62 15.87 4.56
C TYR A 27 -11.29 15.83 5.33
N THR A 28 -10.57 16.95 5.34
CA THR A 28 -9.23 17.05 5.94
C THR A 28 -9.27 16.81 7.45
N SER A 29 -10.18 17.47 8.18
CA SER A 29 -10.36 17.23 9.62
C SER A 29 -10.80 15.80 9.92
N GLY A 30 -11.72 15.25 9.11
CA GLY A 30 -12.13 13.85 9.19
C GLY A 30 -10.97 12.86 9.00
N SER A 31 -10.01 13.15 8.11
CA SER A 31 -8.84 12.29 7.89
C SER A 31 -7.95 12.17 9.14
N HIS A 32 -7.91 13.19 10.00
CA HIS A 32 -7.15 13.09 11.25
C HIS A 32 -7.82 12.11 12.23
N TRP A 33 -9.16 12.10 12.26
CA TRP A 33 -9.91 11.15 13.06
C TRP A 33 -9.78 9.72 12.54
N THR A 34 -9.73 9.52 11.22
CA THR A 34 -9.49 8.18 10.66
C THR A 34 -8.11 7.65 11.06
N LEU A 35 -7.07 8.48 11.15
CA LEU A 35 -5.76 8.04 11.67
C LEU A 35 -5.84 7.54 13.11
N LEU A 36 -6.53 8.28 13.99
CA LEU A 36 -6.70 7.88 15.40
C LEU A 36 -7.48 6.55 15.50
N TRP A 37 -8.63 6.45 14.83
CA TRP A 37 -9.44 5.24 14.86
C TRP A 37 -8.72 4.04 14.23
N GLY A 38 -7.97 4.26 13.15
CA GLY A 38 -7.12 3.24 12.54
C GLY A 38 -6.11 2.67 13.55
N PHE A 39 -5.41 3.54 14.28
CA PHE A 39 -4.49 3.12 15.34
C PHE A 39 -5.20 2.31 16.44
N LEU A 40 -6.36 2.79 16.93
CA LEU A 40 -7.13 2.11 17.98
C LEU A 40 -7.61 0.72 17.52
N ILE A 41 -8.10 0.62 16.28
CA ILE A 41 -8.59 -0.64 15.71
C ILE A 41 -7.43 -1.60 15.48
N SER A 42 -6.31 -1.15 14.89
CA SER A 42 -5.11 -1.98 14.73
C SER A 42 -4.60 -2.51 16.08
N THR A 43 -4.62 -1.67 17.11
CA THR A 43 -4.24 -2.08 18.47
C THR A 43 -5.22 -3.11 19.05
N ALA A 44 -6.52 -2.90 18.89
CA ALA A 44 -7.55 -3.84 19.33
C ALA A 44 -7.45 -5.18 18.60
N VAL A 45 -7.18 -5.17 17.29
CA VAL A 45 -6.96 -6.38 16.48
C VAL A 45 -5.71 -7.12 16.95
N ALA A 46 -4.58 -6.42 17.14
CA ALA A 46 -3.36 -7.03 17.65
C ALA A 46 -3.58 -7.66 19.03
N TRP A 47 -4.26 -6.95 19.94
CA TRP A 47 -4.64 -7.48 21.25
C TRP A 47 -5.54 -8.71 21.13
N LEU A 48 -6.51 -8.70 20.23
CA LEU A 48 -7.42 -9.84 20.00
C LEU A 48 -6.67 -11.06 19.46
N VAL A 49 -5.75 -10.88 18.50
CA VAL A 49 -4.91 -11.96 17.96
C VAL A 49 -4.06 -12.60 19.08
N ILE A 50 -3.45 -11.79 19.94
CA ILE A 50 -2.67 -12.26 21.10
C ILE A 50 -3.58 -13.00 22.09
N LYS A 51 -4.73 -12.40 22.45
CA LYS A 51 -5.66 -12.96 23.43
C LYS A 51 -6.24 -14.31 23.00
N LEU A 52 -6.51 -14.49 21.71
CA LEU A 52 -7.06 -15.74 21.18
C LEU A 52 -6.01 -16.87 21.07
N GLN A 53 -4.72 -16.53 21.21
CA GLN A 53 -3.58 -17.45 21.14
C GLN A 53 -3.60 -18.31 19.87
N VAL A 54 -4.09 -17.74 18.76
CA VAL A 54 -4.24 -18.49 17.50
C VAL A 54 -2.87 -18.88 16.96
N LEU A 55 -1.90 -17.97 17.09
CA LEU A 55 -0.52 -18.19 16.64
C LEU A 55 0.19 -19.23 17.52
N ASP A 56 -0.02 -19.21 18.84
CA ASP A 56 0.58 -20.19 19.76
C ASP A 56 0.05 -21.60 19.48
N LYS A 57 -1.27 -21.74 19.30
CA LYS A 57 -1.90 -23.01 18.93
C LYS A 57 -1.39 -23.53 17.58
N LEU A 58 -1.11 -22.63 16.64
CA LEU A 58 -0.53 -22.99 15.34
C LEU A 58 0.93 -23.41 15.48
N GLU A 59 1.72 -22.70 16.30
CA GLU A 59 3.10 -23.06 16.61
C GLU A 59 3.19 -24.45 17.24
N ASP A 60 2.33 -24.75 18.22
CA ASP A 60 2.27 -26.06 18.89
C ASP A 60 1.97 -27.20 17.90
N LYS A 61 1.05 -26.97 16.95
CA LYS A 61 0.76 -27.95 15.88
C LYS A 61 1.93 -28.15 14.93
N LEU A 62 2.75 -27.13 14.73
CA LEU A 62 3.88 -27.13 13.80
C LEU A 62 5.24 -27.38 14.49
N LYS A 63 5.27 -27.68 15.79
CA LYS A 63 6.51 -27.82 16.58
C LYS A 63 7.49 -28.86 16.04
N HIS A 64 7.00 -29.89 15.37
CA HIS A 64 7.82 -30.96 14.77
C HIS A 64 8.19 -30.71 13.29
N LYS A 65 7.75 -29.60 12.71
CA LYS A 65 8.08 -29.23 11.33
C LYS A 65 9.37 -28.43 11.26
N SER A 66 9.88 -28.24 10.04
CA SER A 66 11.09 -27.45 9.83
C SER A 66 10.89 -26.01 10.31
N LEU A 67 11.99 -25.40 10.80
CA LEU A 67 12.01 -24.00 11.23
C LEU A 67 11.39 -23.07 10.18
N TRP A 68 11.74 -23.30 8.90
CA TRP A 68 11.27 -22.51 7.78
C TRP A 68 9.75 -22.59 7.62
N LEU A 69 9.19 -23.80 7.53
CA LEU A 69 7.75 -23.99 7.33
C LEU A 69 6.95 -23.43 8.51
N ARG A 70 7.45 -23.62 9.73
CA ARG A 70 6.81 -23.09 10.95
C ARG A 70 6.79 -21.55 10.94
N SER A 71 7.92 -20.92 10.64
CA SER A 71 8.04 -19.46 10.60
C SER A 71 7.15 -18.85 9.51
N PHE A 72 7.12 -19.50 8.33
CA PHE A 72 6.28 -19.09 7.21
C PHE A 72 4.81 -19.18 7.55
N ALA A 73 4.36 -20.31 8.11
CA ALA A 73 2.97 -20.51 8.47
C ALA A 73 2.50 -19.54 9.57
N ILE A 74 3.31 -19.30 10.61
CA ILE A 74 2.97 -18.35 11.68
C ILE A 74 2.92 -16.92 11.15
N SER A 75 3.93 -16.51 10.39
CA SER A 75 3.99 -15.15 9.82
C SER A 75 2.85 -14.92 8.83
N GLY A 76 2.60 -15.89 7.95
CA GLY A 76 1.50 -15.84 6.99
C GLY A 76 0.14 -15.81 7.69
N ALA A 77 -0.07 -16.64 8.71
CA ALA A 77 -1.31 -16.63 9.50
C ALA A 77 -1.51 -15.28 10.22
N TYR A 78 -0.45 -14.70 10.78
CA TYR A 78 -0.53 -13.37 11.41
C TYR A 78 -0.93 -12.28 10.41
N LEU A 79 -0.27 -12.21 9.24
CA LEU A 79 -0.57 -11.22 8.20
C LEU A 79 -2.00 -11.40 7.68
N PHE A 80 -2.40 -12.64 7.41
CA PHE A 80 -3.72 -12.98 6.92
C PHE A 80 -4.82 -12.61 7.92
N LEU A 81 -4.69 -13.06 9.18
CA LEU A 81 -5.68 -12.79 10.23
C LEU A 81 -5.76 -11.30 10.55
N SER A 82 -4.62 -10.61 10.61
CA SER A 82 -4.61 -9.17 10.87
C SER A 82 -5.37 -8.42 9.78
N SER A 83 -5.08 -8.70 8.51
CA SER A 83 -5.77 -8.08 7.38
C SER A 83 -7.27 -8.38 7.35
N LEU A 84 -7.66 -9.62 7.67
CA LEU A 84 -9.06 -10.02 7.70
C LEU A 84 -9.84 -9.32 8.83
N LEU A 85 -9.21 -9.18 10.00
CA LEU A 85 -9.81 -8.53 11.16
C LEU A 85 -9.87 -7.00 11.01
N THR A 86 -8.92 -6.39 10.29
CA THR A 86 -8.96 -4.95 9.98
C THR A 86 -9.84 -4.61 8.77
N LEU A 87 -10.25 -5.60 7.97
CA LEU A 87 -11.03 -5.38 6.75
C LEU A 87 -12.28 -4.49 6.93
N PRO A 88 -13.09 -4.62 8.00
CA PRO A 88 -14.24 -3.73 8.19
C PRO A 88 -13.84 -2.25 8.30
N TRP A 89 -12.70 -1.98 8.93
CA TRP A 89 -12.16 -0.63 9.03
C TRP A 89 -11.64 -0.13 7.69
N THR A 90 -10.87 -0.95 6.97
CA THR A 90 -10.37 -0.63 5.62
C THR A 90 -11.53 -0.34 4.66
N LEU A 91 -12.60 -1.14 4.70
CA LEU A 91 -13.82 -0.91 3.90
C LEU A 91 -14.47 0.45 4.21
N TYR A 92 -14.50 0.85 5.48
CA TYR A 92 -15.04 2.14 5.87
C TYR A 92 -14.12 3.29 5.46
N ALA A 93 -12.85 3.23 5.84
CA ALA A 93 -11.90 4.34 5.74
C ALA A 93 -11.41 4.57 4.30
N ASP A 94 -11.14 3.49 3.57
CA ASP A 94 -10.45 3.56 2.27
C ASP A 94 -11.41 3.46 1.08
N TRP A 95 -12.56 2.79 1.25
CA TRP A 95 -13.57 2.66 0.21
C TRP A 95 -14.80 3.54 0.44
N TRP A 96 -15.58 3.29 1.50
CA TRP A 96 -16.86 3.97 1.72
C TRP A 96 -16.70 5.48 1.90
N ARG A 97 -15.76 5.89 2.75
CA ARG A 97 -15.49 7.31 3.00
C ARG A 97 -15.03 7.99 1.72
N GLU A 98 -14.05 7.45 1.01
CA GLU A 98 -13.56 8.06 -0.24
C GLU A 98 -14.67 8.12 -1.32
N MET A 99 -15.51 7.07 -1.45
CA MET A 99 -16.70 7.09 -2.31
C MET A 99 -17.67 8.21 -1.92
N SER A 100 -17.92 8.41 -0.62
CA SER A 100 -18.83 9.46 -0.12
C SER A 100 -18.33 10.88 -0.42
N TYR A 101 -17.00 11.06 -0.50
CA TYR A 101 -16.38 12.32 -0.90
C TYR A 101 -16.18 12.44 -2.42
N GLY A 102 -16.59 11.43 -3.21
CA GLY A 102 -16.41 11.41 -4.67
C GLY A 102 -14.94 11.35 -5.08
N LYS A 103 -14.05 10.85 -4.20
CA LYS A 103 -12.61 10.72 -4.45
C LYS A 103 -12.22 9.42 -5.12
N THR A 104 -13.12 8.45 -5.14
CA THR A 104 -12.98 7.22 -5.91
C THR A 104 -14.31 6.92 -6.60
N SER A 105 -14.21 6.29 -7.76
CA SER A 105 -15.33 5.71 -8.50
C SER A 105 -15.23 4.18 -8.55
N GLN A 106 -14.38 3.59 -7.70
CA GLN A 106 -14.09 2.16 -7.70
C GLN A 106 -15.29 1.35 -7.19
N PRO A 107 -15.80 0.36 -7.94
CA PRO A 107 -16.83 -0.55 -7.44
C PRO A 107 -16.34 -1.38 -6.25
N LEU A 108 -17.24 -1.70 -5.30
CA LEU A 108 -16.90 -2.51 -4.12
C LEU A 108 -16.32 -3.88 -4.49
N SER A 109 -16.84 -4.51 -5.55
CA SER A 109 -16.36 -5.81 -6.04
C SER A 109 -14.90 -5.74 -6.51
N ASP A 110 -14.53 -4.66 -7.19
CA ASP A 110 -13.17 -4.42 -7.65
C ASP A 110 -12.25 -4.16 -6.45
N PHE A 111 -12.67 -3.32 -5.50
CA PHE A 111 -11.93 -3.07 -4.25
C PHE A 111 -11.63 -4.36 -3.48
N LEU A 112 -12.62 -5.24 -3.30
CA LEU A 112 -12.44 -6.51 -2.61
C LEU A 112 -11.60 -7.52 -3.41
N SER A 113 -11.73 -7.53 -4.74
CA SER A 113 -10.93 -8.38 -5.62
C SER A 113 -9.45 -8.00 -5.55
N GLN A 114 -9.14 -6.72 -5.73
CA GLN A 114 -7.78 -6.18 -5.60
C GLN A 114 -7.24 -6.36 -4.18
N GLY A 115 -8.06 -6.12 -3.16
CA GLY A 115 -7.73 -6.38 -1.76
C GLY A 115 -7.34 -7.85 -1.52
N SER A 116 -8.03 -8.80 -2.16
CA SER A 116 -7.72 -10.23 -2.05
C SER A 116 -6.40 -10.59 -2.72
N VAL A 117 -6.11 -10.03 -3.90
CA VAL A 117 -4.82 -10.19 -4.58
C VAL A 117 -3.69 -9.61 -3.73
N SER A 118 -3.88 -8.40 -3.20
CA SER A 118 -2.91 -7.74 -2.31
C SER A 118 -2.65 -8.54 -1.04
N LEU A 119 -3.70 -9.10 -0.43
CA LEU A 119 -3.60 -9.97 0.74
C LEU A 119 -2.77 -11.22 0.46
N LEU A 120 -3.00 -11.89 -0.68
CA LEU A 120 -2.24 -13.07 -1.07
C LEU A 120 -0.76 -12.74 -1.29
N ILE A 121 -0.47 -11.69 -2.06
CA ILE A 121 0.91 -11.26 -2.34
C ILE A 121 1.62 -10.89 -1.04
N SER A 122 0.99 -10.08 -0.19
CA SER A 122 1.57 -9.62 1.08
C SER A 122 1.79 -10.79 2.05
N THR A 123 0.86 -11.73 2.12
CA THR A 123 1.00 -12.92 2.98
C THR A 123 2.15 -13.82 2.51
N LEU A 124 2.26 -14.07 1.19
CA LEU A 124 3.30 -14.92 0.63
C LEU A 124 4.68 -14.27 0.71
N LEU A 125 4.83 -13.05 0.20
CA LEU A 125 6.12 -12.35 0.18
C LEU A 125 6.54 -11.94 1.60
N GLY A 126 5.62 -11.40 2.39
CA GLY A 126 5.88 -11.05 3.79
C GLY A 126 6.20 -12.27 4.64
N GLY A 127 5.46 -13.37 4.48
CA GLY A 127 5.74 -14.63 5.15
C GLY A 127 7.11 -15.20 4.80
N LEU A 128 7.50 -15.16 3.52
CA LEU A 128 8.82 -15.60 3.05
C LEU A 128 9.94 -14.73 3.63
N PHE A 129 9.76 -13.41 3.58
CA PHE A 129 10.70 -12.43 4.12
C PHE A 129 10.92 -12.62 5.62
N LEU A 130 9.83 -12.67 6.39
CA LEU A 130 9.89 -12.88 7.85
C LEU A 130 10.50 -14.24 8.22
N SER A 131 10.25 -15.28 7.41
CA SER A 131 10.92 -16.58 7.59
C SER A 131 12.42 -16.49 7.40
N GLY A 132 12.89 -15.75 6.40
CA GLY A 132 14.31 -15.45 6.18
C GLY A 132 14.93 -14.72 7.37
N VAL A 133 14.27 -13.66 7.84
CA VAL A 133 14.72 -12.90 9.02
C VAL A 133 14.80 -13.79 10.24
N TYR A 134 13.75 -14.56 10.54
CA TYR A 134 13.71 -15.44 11.70
C TYR A 134 14.73 -16.58 11.62
N PHE A 135 14.97 -17.10 10.43
CA PHE A 135 16.03 -18.08 10.19
C PHE A 135 17.40 -17.52 10.60
N PHE A 136 17.74 -16.29 10.20
CA PHE A 136 19.00 -15.66 10.59
C PHE A 136 19.08 -15.39 12.09
N ILE A 137 17.99 -14.92 12.71
CA ILE A 137 17.90 -14.74 14.17
C ILE A 137 18.25 -16.04 14.90
N ARG A 138 17.72 -17.18 14.42
CA ARG A 138 17.92 -18.48 15.08
C ARG A 138 19.26 -19.14 14.77
N ARG A 139 19.88 -18.86 13.62
CA ARG A 139 21.08 -19.59 13.15
C ARG A 139 22.38 -18.81 13.26
N LEU A 140 22.35 -17.48 13.21
CA LEU A 140 23.57 -16.67 13.03
C LEU A 140 24.01 -15.90 14.29
N GLY A 141 23.33 -16.10 15.43
CA GLY A 141 23.70 -15.51 16.70
C GLY A 141 23.93 -14.00 16.57
N ARG A 142 25.03 -13.47 17.10
CA ARG A 142 25.35 -12.02 17.07
C ARG A 142 25.38 -11.36 15.68
N TYR A 143 25.50 -12.14 14.58
CA TYR A 143 25.56 -11.59 13.23
C TYR A 143 24.21 -11.57 12.52
N TRP A 144 23.13 -12.02 13.17
CA TRP A 144 21.80 -12.09 12.55
C TRP A 144 21.37 -10.77 11.89
N TRP A 145 21.66 -9.64 12.54
CA TRP A 145 21.24 -8.31 12.10
C TRP A 145 21.86 -7.92 10.76
N ALA A 146 23.12 -8.29 10.51
CA ALA A 146 23.80 -7.96 9.26
C ALA A 146 23.21 -8.74 8.09
N TRP A 147 22.89 -10.02 8.31
CA TRP A 147 22.26 -10.88 7.31
C TRP A 147 20.80 -10.52 7.06
N SER A 148 20.03 -10.22 8.11
CA SER A 148 18.67 -9.69 7.97
C SER A 148 18.65 -8.33 7.30
N GLY A 149 19.62 -7.46 7.57
CA GLY A 149 19.82 -6.19 6.88
C GLY A 149 20.12 -6.38 5.39
N GLY A 150 21.04 -7.30 5.05
CA GLY A 150 21.33 -7.66 3.67
C GLY A 150 20.12 -8.23 2.93
N LEU A 151 19.37 -9.14 3.56
CA LEU A 151 18.11 -9.66 3.01
C LEU A 151 17.11 -8.53 2.79
N THR A 152 16.94 -7.62 3.76
CA THR A 152 16.05 -6.46 3.64
C THR A 152 16.46 -5.57 2.47
N ALA A 153 17.75 -5.25 2.35
CA ALA A 153 18.27 -4.43 1.25
C ALA A 153 17.99 -5.08 -0.11
N VAL A 154 18.24 -6.39 -0.25
CA VAL A 154 17.95 -7.14 -1.48
C VAL A 154 16.45 -7.19 -1.76
N THR A 155 15.62 -7.48 -0.77
CA THR A 155 14.15 -7.55 -0.94
C THR A 155 13.59 -6.21 -1.35
N VAL A 156 13.93 -5.13 -0.66
CA VAL A 156 13.45 -3.77 -0.98
C VAL A 156 13.94 -3.34 -2.36
N SER A 157 15.22 -3.53 -2.67
CA SER A 157 15.77 -3.15 -3.99
C SER A 157 15.11 -3.93 -5.11
N THR A 158 14.90 -5.24 -4.93
CA THR A 158 14.19 -6.09 -5.89
C THR A 158 12.75 -5.62 -6.09
N LEU A 159 12.01 -5.35 -5.00
CA LEU A 159 10.63 -4.87 -5.08
C LEU A 159 10.54 -3.47 -5.72
N MET A 160 11.52 -2.60 -5.48
CA MET A 160 11.56 -1.27 -6.10
C MET A 160 11.83 -1.34 -7.61
N LEU A 161 12.65 -2.28 -8.06
CA LEU A 161 12.99 -2.45 -9.47
C LEU A 161 11.94 -3.26 -10.25
N ILE A 162 11.43 -4.34 -9.66
CA ILE A 162 10.54 -5.29 -10.32
C ILE A 162 9.06 -4.99 -10.03
N GLY A 163 8.75 -4.35 -8.90
CA GLY A 163 7.39 -4.04 -8.46
C GLY A 163 6.55 -3.31 -9.52
N PRO A 164 7.02 -2.20 -10.10
CA PRO A 164 6.28 -1.48 -11.14
C PRO A 164 6.02 -2.32 -12.40
N LEU A 165 6.90 -3.28 -12.71
CA LEU A 165 6.79 -4.09 -13.91
C LEU A 165 5.89 -5.32 -13.72
N TRP A 166 5.90 -5.94 -12.55
CA TRP A 166 5.27 -7.25 -12.33
C TRP A 166 4.16 -7.23 -11.28
N ILE A 167 4.19 -6.31 -10.33
CA ILE A 167 3.20 -6.23 -9.24
C ILE A 167 2.12 -5.20 -9.58
N GLU A 168 2.51 -3.97 -9.93
CA GLU A 168 1.53 -2.91 -10.25
C GLU A 168 0.55 -3.29 -11.38
N PRO A 169 0.97 -3.99 -12.47
CA PRO A 169 0.04 -4.38 -13.53
C PRO A 169 -1.01 -5.43 -13.11
N LEU A 170 -0.87 -6.03 -11.92
CA LEU A 170 -1.91 -6.90 -11.36
C LEU A 170 -3.12 -6.09 -10.85
N PHE A 171 -2.93 -4.80 -10.56
CA PHE A 171 -3.94 -3.88 -10.05
C PHE A 171 -4.41 -2.90 -11.12
N ASN A 172 -3.48 -2.44 -11.96
CA ASN A 172 -3.72 -1.37 -12.93
C ASN A 172 -3.48 -1.83 -14.36
N LYS A 173 -4.29 -1.30 -15.28
CA LYS A 173 -4.09 -1.43 -16.72
C LYS A 173 -3.34 -0.22 -17.23
N TYR A 174 -2.15 -0.45 -17.75
CA TYR A 174 -1.33 0.56 -18.40
C TYR A 174 -1.58 0.50 -19.91
N THR A 175 -1.93 1.64 -20.50
CA THR A 175 -2.09 1.78 -21.95
C THR A 175 -1.21 2.92 -22.46
N PRO A 176 -0.72 2.84 -23.72
CA PRO A 176 0.00 3.96 -24.32
C PRO A 176 -0.87 5.21 -24.28
N LEU A 177 -0.26 6.37 -24.01
CA LEU A 177 -0.99 7.63 -24.00
C LEU A 177 -1.63 7.87 -25.38
N PRO A 178 -2.95 8.16 -25.45
CA PRO A 178 -3.61 8.46 -26.71
C PRO A 178 -2.99 9.67 -27.43
N PRO A 179 -3.05 9.74 -28.77
CA PRO A 179 -2.63 10.93 -29.51
C PRO A 179 -3.45 12.16 -29.11
N GLY A 180 -2.81 13.33 -29.03
CA GLY A 180 -3.43 14.61 -28.68
C GLY A 180 -2.43 15.62 -28.10
N GLU A 181 -2.91 16.83 -27.82
CA GLU A 181 -2.08 17.96 -27.35
C GLU A 181 -1.23 17.61 -26.11
N VAL A 182 -1.82 16.87 -25.16
CA VAL A 182 -1.11 16.45 -23.93
C VAL A 182 0.05 15.51 -24.26
N ARG A 183 -0.13 14.58 -25.19
CA ARG A 183 0.92 13.65 -25.58
C ARG A 183 2.05 14.38 -26.28
N GLU A 184 1.72 15.28 -27.21
CA GLU A 184 2.71 16.07 -27.93
C GLU A 184 3.56 16.93 -26.98
N ALA A 185 2.91 17.62 -26.03
CA ALA A 185 3.59 18.40 -25.00
C ALA A 185 4.53 17.55 -24.14
N LEU A 186 4.09 16.35 -23.72
CA LEU A 186 4.91 15.44 -22.93
C LEU A 186 6.08 14.86 -23.74
N GLU A 187 5.88 14.52 -25.02
CA GLU A 187 6.95 14.06 -25.90
C GLU A 187 8.01 15.16 -26.15
N GLU A 188 7.59 16.42 -26.26
CA GLU A 188 8.51 17.55 -26.36
C GLU A 188 9.35 17.72 -25.08
N LEU A 189 8.70 17.70 -23.91
CA LEU A 189 9.39 17.75 -22.62
C LEU A 189 10.36 16.57 -22.45
N ALA A 190 9.96 15.36 -22.85
CA ALA A 190 10.82 14.17 -22.81
C ALA A 190 12.06 14.34 -23.69
N LYS A 191 11.91 14.89 -24.91
CA LYS A 191 13.05 15.20 -25.80
C LYS A 191 14.00 16.21 -25.16
N GLN A 192 13.48 17.27 -24.55
CA GLN A 192 14.28 18.27 -23.84
C GLN A 192 15.05 17.65 -22.66
N ALA A 193 14.42 16.72 -21.95
CA ALA A 193 15.01 15.99 -20.82
C ALA A 193 15.88 14.78 -21.24
N LYS A 194 16.02 14.49 -22.54
CA LYS A 194 16.72 13.31 -23.10
C LYS A 194 16.15 11.97 -22.59
N ILE A 195 14.84 11.89 -22.41
CA ILE A 195 14.08 10.69 -22.04
C ILE A 195 13.42 10.11 -23.31
N GLN A 196 13.40 8.78 -23.44
CA GLN A 196 12.77 8.13 -24.59
C GLN A 196 11.22 8.22 -24.50
N PRO A 197 10.52 8.68 -25.56
CA PRO A 197 9.09 8.98 -25.52
C PRO A 197 8.18 7.74 -25.61
N ASP A 198 8.72 6.58 -26.00
CA ASP A 198 7.99 5.30 -26.09
C ASP A 198 7.57 4.72 -24.72
N ARG A 199 7.93 5.39 -23.63
CA ARG A 199 7.65 4.99 -22.25
C ARG A 199 6.55 5.80 -21.57
N ILE A 200 5.75 6.54 -22.32
CA ILE A 200 4.66 7.36 -21.77
C ILE A 200 3.36 6.54 -21.78
N PHE A 201 2.96 6.08 -20.59
CA PHE A 201 1.74 5.32 -20.36
C PHE A 201 0.77 6.10 -19.47
N VAL A 202 -0.52 5.85 -19.67
CA VAL A 202 -1.59 6.23 -18.74
C VAL A 202 -2.12 4.95 -18.09
N TYR A 203 -2.60 5.04 -16.86
CA TYR A 203 -3.25 3.92 -16.18
C TYR A 203 -4.63 4.33 -15.66
N ASN A 204 -5.47 3.33 -15.40
CA ASN A 204 -6.86 3.50 -14.95
C ASN A 204 -6.96 3.67 -13.41
N GLY A 205 -6.24 4.65 -12.87
CA GLY A 205 -6.24 5.02 -11.46
C GLY A 205 -7.43 5.86 -11.02
#